data_AF-A0A9Q1REA2-F1
#
_entry.id   AF-A0A9Q1REA2-F1
#
_cell.length_a   1.000
_cell.length_b   1.000
_cell.length_c   1.000
_cell.angle_alpha   90.00
_cell.angle_beta   90.00
_cell.angle_gamma   90.00
#
_symmetry.space_group_name_H-M   'P 1'
#
loop_
_entity.id
_entity.type
_entity.pdbx_description
1 polymer ?
#
loop_
_entity_poly.entity_id
_entity_poly.type
_entity_poly.pdbx_seq_one_letter_code
_entity_poly.pdbx_strand_id
1 'polypeptide(L)'
;MDGRFRLSESHAILRYLAWAFPGIADHWYPADLYKRAKVESVLDWHRTTFPRGSASYVFYSVFAPAVGLPLNTKEAASTEKNLIASLATIDDKPSIADLSLACEIITLEVVDEKDHERILGPFKRVLKWLDDTKNAMAHLILKYIQPSPK
;
A
#
# COMPACT_ATOMS: atom_id res chain seq x y z
N MET A 1 -17.40 -6.69 9.42
CA MET A 1 -18.23 -6.46 10.62
C MET A 1 -17.78 -7.44 11.68
N ASP A 2 -17.64 -7.00 12.92
CA ASP A 2 -17.47 -7.90 14.06
C ASP A 2 -18.73 -7.85 14.92
N GLY A 3 -19.57 -8.88 14.81
CA GLY A 3 -20.92 -8.87 15.37
C GLY A 3 -21.74 -7.65 14.93
N ARG A 4 -22.08 -6.78 15.89
CA ARG A 4 -22.83 -5.52 15.66
C ARG A 4 -21.93 -4.30 15.45
N PHE A 5 -20.62 -4.42 15.65
CA PHE A 5 -19.69 -3.31 15.50
C PHE A 5 -19.40 -3.03 14.02
N ARG A 6 -19.56 -1.77 13.63
CA ARG A 6 -19.33 -1.26 12.28
C ARG A 6 -18.26 -0.18 12.33
N LEU A 7 -17.25 -0.34 11.49
CA LEU A 7 -16.15 0.60 11.35
C LEU A 7 -15.88 0.80 9.86
N SER A 8 -15.67 2.05 9.46
CA SER A 8 -15.19 2.47 8.15
C SER A 8 -13.80 3.09 8.31
N GLU A 9 -13.13 3.41 7.20
CA GLU A 9 -11.72 3.80 7.10
C GLU A 9 -10.74 2.62 7.25
N SER A 10 -9.92 2.41 6.22
CA SER A 10 -8.97 1.29 6.15
C SER A 10 -8.00 1.29 7.33
N HIS A 11 -7.41 2.44 7.68
CA HIS A 11 -6.47 2.55 8.82
C HIS A 11 -7.16 2.26 10.15
N ALA A 12 -8.39 2.74 10.35
CA ALA A 12 -9.15 2.45 11.57
C ALA A 12 -9.46 0.95 11.68
N ILE A 13 -9.83 0.31 10.56
CA ILE A 13 -10.04 -1.14 10.49
C ILE A 13 -8.74 -1.88 10.82
N LEU A 14 -7.60 -1.49 10.24
CA LEU A 14 -6.30 -2.14 10.54
C LEU A 14 -5.91 -2.03 12.02
N ARG A 15 -6.07 -0.85 12.64
CA ARG A 15 -5.86 -0.68 14.09
C ARG A 15 -6.76 -1.60 14.90
N TYR A 16 -8.04 -1.66 14.55
CA TYR A 16 -9.01 -2.51 15.23
C TYR A 16 -8.64 -3.99 15.10
N LEU A 17 -8.30 -4.46 13.90
CA LEU A 17 -7.88 -5.84 13.68
C LEU A 17 -6.61 -6.19 14.47
N ALA A 18 -5.66 -5.28 14.56
CA ALA A 18 -4.42 -5.51 15.30
C ALA A 18 -4.62 -5.62 16.82
N TRP A 19 -5.69 -5.00 17.37
CA TRP A 19 -5.98 -5.00 18.81
C TRP A 19 -7.06 -6.00 19.24
N ALA A 20 -8.09 -6.19 18.41
CA ALA A 20 -9.26 -6.97 18.78
C ALA A 20 -9.00 -8.48 18.78
N PHE A 21 -8.02 -8.95 18.00
CA PHE A 21 -7.78 -10.38 17.81
C PHE A 21 -6.52 -10.84 18.56
N PRO A 22 -6.64 -11.86 19.42
CA PRO A 22 -5.48 -12.43 20.11
C PRO A 22 -4.55 -13.14 19.11
N GLY A 23 -3.25 -13.14 19.40
CA GLY A 23 -2.24 -13.80 18.57
C GLY A 23 -1.65 -12.92 17.46
N ILE A 24 -2.14 -11.70 17.26
CA ILE A 24 -1.47 -10.70 16.42
C ILE A 24 -0.22 -10.21 17.15
N ALA A 25 0.92 -10.29 16.48
CA ALA A 25 2.20 -9.90 17.06
C ALA A 25 2.31 -8.37 17.25
N ASP A 26 2.86 -7.93 18.39
CA ASP A 26 2.92 -6.52 18.81
C ASP A 26 3.53 -5.57 17.78
N HIS A 27 4.51 -6.04 17.00
CA HIS A 27 5.16 -5.22 15.97
C HIS A 27 4.19 -4.66 14.91
N TRP A 28 3.05 -5.31 14.66
CA TRP A 28 2.05 -4.82 13.70
C TRP A 28 1.45 -3.48 14.11
N TYR A 29 1.15 -3.31 15.40
CA TYR A 29 0.63 -2.06 15.96
C TYR A 29 1.00 -1.97 17.45
N PRO A 30 2.20 -1.43 17.76
CA PRO A 30 2.83 -1.59 19.06
C PRO A 30 2.03 -1.03 20.24
N ALA A 31 2.14 -1.69 21.40
CA ALA A 31 1.66 -1.17 22.68
C ALA A 31 2.47 0.06 23.15
N ASP A 32 3.78 0.07 22.87
CA ASP A 32 4.69 1.16 23.23
C ASP A 32 4.32 2.47 22.53
N LEU A 33 4.24 3.54 23.32
CA LEU A 33 3.79 4.86 22.86
C LEU A 33 4.67 5.41 21.73
N TYR A 34 5.98 5.35 21.87
CA TYR A 34 6.91 5.95 20.91
C TYR A 34 6.94 5.18 19.59
N LYS A 35 6.91 3.85 19.66
CA LYS A 35 6.82 3.01 18.46
C LYS A 35 5.48 3.19 17.75
N ARG A 36 4.37 3.24 18.50
CA ARG A 36 3.05 3.51 17.90
C ARG A 36 2.99 4.88 17.26
N ALA A 37 3.55 5.92 17.90
CA ALA A 37 3.58 7.26 17.34
C ALA A 37 4.29 7.32 15.98
N LYS A 38 5.35 6.53 15.78
CA LYS A 38 5.99 6.39 14.46
C LYS A 38 5.07 5.74 13.43
N VAL A 39 4.41 4.64 13.79
CA VAL A 39 3.44 3.96 12.89
C VAL A 39 2.29 4.89 12.51
N GLU A 40 1.70 5.59 13.49
CA GLU A 40 0.64 6.56 13.26
C GLU A 40 1.10 7.73 12.38
N SER A 41 2.32 8.24 12.59
CA SER A 41 2.89 9.27 11.72
C SER A 41 2.97 8.85 10.26
N VAL A 42 3.29 7.58 9.98
CA VAL A 42 3.35 7.05 8.61
C VAL A 42 1.95 6.85 8.03
N LEU A 43 1.00 6.32 8.82
CA LEU A 43 -0.40 6.18 8.40
C LEU A 43 -1.02 7.54 8.04
N ASP A 44 -0.84 8.56 8.89
CA ASP A 44 -1.36 9.90 8.65
C ASP A 44 -0.64 10.59 7.48
N TRP A 45 0.67 10.36 7.32
CA TRP A 45 1.42 10.81 6.15
C TRP A 45 0.85 10.21 4.86
N HIS A 46 0.56 8.91 4.84
CA HIS A 46 -0.08 8.26 3.69
C HIS A 46 -1.43 8.91 3.38
N ARG A 47 -2.29 9.12 4.37
CA ARG A 47 -3.60 9.80 4.20
C ARG A 47 -3.48 11.20 3.61
N THR A 48 -2.48 11.98 4.02
CA THR A 48 -2.30 13.38 3.57
C THR A 48 -1.53 13.49 2.25
N THR A 49 -0.74 12.48 1.90
CA THR A 49 0.04 12.39 0.66
C THR A 49 -0.68 11.56 -0.42
N PHE A 50 -1.77 10.86 -0.07
CA PHE A 50 -2.56 9.97 -0.93
C PHE A 50 -2.97 10.56 -2.29
N PRO A 51 -3.37 11.85 -2.41
CA PRO A 51 -3.65 12.44 -3.71
C PRO A 51 -2.41 12.53 -4.63
N ARG A 52 -1.23 12.12 -4.18
CA ARG A 52 0.05 12.25 -4.89
C ARG A 52 0.95 11.00 -4.79
N GLY A 53 0.40 9.85 -4.42
CA GLY A 53 1.13 8.57 -4.34
C GLY A 53 1.14 7.77 -5.65
N SER A 54 1.25 6.44 -5.55
CA SER A 54 1.28 5.51 -6.68
C SER A 54 0.04 5.60 -7.58
N ALA A 55 -1.16 5.72 -7.01
CA ALA A 55 -2.39 5.85 -7.78
C ALA A 55 -2.39 7.09 -8.69
N SER A 56 -1.86 8.21 -8.20
CA SER A 56 -1.73 9.44 -9.01
C SER A 56 -0.64 9.32 -10.06
N TYR A 57 0.49 8.65 -9.74
CA TYR A 57 1.50 8.33 -10.74
C TYR A 57 0.89 7.50 -11.88
N VAL A 58 0.21 6.40 -11.56
CA VAL A 58 -0.48 5.52 -12.52
C VAL A 58 -1.53 6.29 -13.32
N PHE A 59 -2.29 7.17 -12.67
CA PHE A 59 -3.29 7.99 -13.34
C PHE A 59 -2.64 8.88 -14.40
N TYR A 60 -1.61 9.65 -14.04
CA TYR A 60 -1.00 10.62 -14.95
C TYR A 60 -0.11 9.97 -16.02
N SER A 61 0.53 8.83 -15.73
CA SER A 61 1.47 8.16 -16.63
C SER A 61 0.80 7.12 -17.56
N VAL A 62 -0.21 6.39 -17.07
CA VAL A 62 -0.82 5.27 -17.79
C VAL A 62 -2.27 5.57 -18.16
N PHE A 63 -3.11 5.83 -17.16
CA PHE A 63 -4.56 5.85 -17.38
C PHE A 63 -5.04 7.06 -18.19
N ALA A 64 -4.59 8.27 -17.85
CA ALA A 64 -4.98 9.49 -18.55
C ALA A 64 -4.62 9.44 -20.05
N PRO A 65 -3.38 9.08 -20.44
CA PRO A 65 -3.05 8.84 -21.85
C PRO A 65 -3.91 7.76 -22.51
N ALA A 66 -4.20 6.66 -21.81
CA ALA A 66 -5.00 5.55 -22.36
C ALA A 66 -6.45 5.94 -22.69
N VAL A 67 -7.00 6.96 -22.01
CA VAL A 67 -8.34 7.52 -22.30
C VAL A 67 -8.31 8.78 -23.16
N GLY A 68 -7.17 9.10 -23.78
CA GLY A 68 -7.02 10.24 -24.70
C GLY A 68 -6.79 11.60 -24.04
N LEU A 69 -6.52 11.64 -22.73
CA LEU A 69 -6.11 12.86 -22.03
C LEU A 69 -4.60 13.11 -22.22
N PRO A 70 -4.14 14.38 -22.15
CA PRO A 70 -2.72 14.68 -22.31
C PRO A 70 -1.87 14.08 -21.18
N LEU A 71 -0.71 13.52 -21.54
CA LEU A 71 0.30 13.07 -20.60
C LEU A 71 0.81 14.27 -19.78
N ASN A 72 0.65 14.20 -18.45
CA ASN A 72 1.15 15.24 -17.54
C ASN A 72 2.46 14.81 -16.90
N THR A 73 3.57 15.01 -17.62
CA THR A 73 4.91 14.60 -17.18
C THR A 73 5.36 15.28 -15.89
N LYS A 74 4.92 16.52 -15.66
CA LYS A 74 5.25 17.27 -14.44
C LYS A 74 4.57 16.66 -13.21
N GLU A 75 3.28 16.35 -13.30
CA GLU A 75 2.57 15.71 -12.19
C GLU A 75 3.01 14.26 -12.00
N ALA A 76 3.28 13.52 -13.08
CA ALA A 76 3.87 12.18 -12.99
C ALA A 76 5.20 12.20 -12.21
N ALA A 77 6.13 13.10 -12.55
CA ALA A 77 7.42 13.20 -11.84
C ALA A 77 7.26 13.64 -10.37
N SER A 78 6.33 14.57 -10.09
CA SER A 78 6.03 15.03 -8.73
C SER A 78 5.46 13.90 -7.85
N THR A 79 4.54 13.12 -8.41
CA THR A 79 3.89 11.99 -7.71
C THR A 79 4.85 10.81 -7.53
N GLU A 80 5.70 10.55 -8.52
CA GLU A 80 6.76 9.54 -8.41
C GLU A 80 7.73 9.87 -7.26
N LYS A 81 8.14 11.13 -7.12
CA LYS A 81 9.00 11.55 -6.01
C LYS A 81 8.36 11.27 -4.65
N ASN A 82 7.06 11.54 -4.50
CA ASN A 82 6.36 11.27 -3.24
C ASN A 82 6.22 9.77 -2.99
N LEU A 83 5.95 8.97 -4.03
CA LEU A 83 5.94 7.51 -3.95
C LEU A 83 7.30 6.97 -3.47
N ILE A 84 8.40 7.43 -4.06
CA ILE A 84 9.76 7.05 -3.65
C ILE A 84 10.02 7.43 -2.19
N ALA A 85 9.57 8.61 -1.76
CA ALA A 85 9.68 9.04 -0.38
C ALA A 85 8.88 8.13 0.59
N SER A 86 7.68 7.70 0.20
CA SER A 86 6.88 6.75 0.99
C SER A 86 7.54 5.37 1.04
N LEU A 87 8.14 4.88 -0.05
CA LEU A 87 8.86 3.60 -0.05
C LEU A 87 10.06 3.60 0.91
N ALA A 88 10.65 4.77 1.17
CA ALA A 88 11.76 4.92 2.10
C ALA A 88 11.35 4.91 3.59
N THR A 89 10.05 4.98 3.92
CA THR A 89 9.57 4.96 5.32
C THR A 89 9.39 3.54 5.87
N ILE A 90 9.52 2.52 5.02
CA ILE A 90 9.29 1.11 5.38
C ILE A 90 10.39 0.60 6.31
N ASP A 91 10.02 0.30 7.55
CA ASP A 91 10.93 -0.20 8.59
C ASP A 91 11.21 -1.71 8.43
N ASP A 92 12.29 -2.22 9.03
CA ASP A 92 12.74 -3.62 8.92
C ASP A 92 11.70 -4.61 9.46
N LYS A 93 10.91 -4.18 10.45
CA LYS A 93 9.77 -4.93 10.98
C LYS A 93 8.48 -4.35 10.44
N PRO A 94 7.68 -5.12 9.68
CA PRO A 94 6.45 -4.60 9.09
C PRO A 94 5.42 -4.25 10.17
N SER A 95 4.63 -3.23 9.87
CA SER A 95 3.56 -2.69 10.69
C SER A 95 2.29 -2.54 9.85
N ILE A 96 1.19 -2.13 10.47
CA ILE A 96 -0.04 -1.80 9.73
C ILE A 96 0.15 -0.63 8.75
N ALA A 97 1.17 0.22 8.95
CA ALA A 97 1.51 1.28 7.98
C ALA A 97 2.07 0.69 6.68
N ASP A 98 2.90 -0.34 6.79
CA ASP A 98 3.44 -1.04 5.63
C ASP A 98 2.32 -1.73 4.86
N LEU A 99 1.37 -2.39 5.54
CA LEU A 99 0.17 -2.97 4.88
C LEU A 99 -0.63 -1.93 4.08
N SER A 100 -0.79 -0.71 4.60
CA SER A 100 -1.42 0.38 3.84
C SER A 100 -0.63 0.70 2.58
N LEU A 101 0.69 0.71 2.66
CA LEU A 101 1.57 1.01 1.53
C LEU A 101 1.58 -0.12 0.49
N ALA A 102 1.48 -1.41 0.87
CA ALA A 102 1.28 -2.49 -0.13
C ALA A 102 0.07 -2.23 -1.02
N CYS A 103 -1.05 -1.90 -0.39
CA CYS A 103 -2.31 -1.65 -1.10
C CYS A 103 -2.16 -0.50 -2.10
N GLU A 104 -1.23 0.42 -1.87
CA GLU A 104 -0.89 1.47 -2.81
C GLU A 104 0.05 0.96 -3.91
N ILE A 105 1.10 0.21 -3.56
CA ILE A 105 2.11 -0.27 -4.52
C ILE A 105 1.52 -1.25 -5.53
N ILE A 106 0.50 -2.03 -5.17
CA ILE A 106 -0.14 -2.97 -6.11
C ILE A 106 -0.69 -2.28 -7.37
N THR A 107 -1.01 -0.99 -7.28
CA THR A 107 -1.45 -0.21 -8.45
C THR A 107 -0.34 -0.07 -9.49
N LEU A 108 0.93 -0.19 -9.11
CA LEU A 108 2.06 -0.18 -10.05
C LEU A 108 2.14 -1.43 -10.92
N GLU A 109 1.36 -2.48 -10.65
CA GLU A 109 1.32 -3.66 -11.54
C GLU A 109 0.80 -3.34 -12.94
N VAL A 110 0.13 -2.21 -13.13
CA VAL A 110 -0.38 -1.77 -14.44
C VAL A 110 0.60 -0.88 -15.20
N VAL A 111 1.72 -0.47 -14.58
CA VAL A 111 2.77 0.29 -15.26
C VAL A 111 3.66 -0.66 -16.07
N ASP A 112 4.37 -0.13 -17.07
CA ASP A 112 5.29 -0.96 -17.84
C ASP A 112 6.47 -1.46 -16.97
N GLU A 113 7.07 -2.57 -17.41
CA GLU A 113 8.13 -3.25 -16.66
C GLU A 113 9.34 -2.36 -16.39
N LYS A 114 9.68 -1.46 -17.32
CA LYS A 114 10.82 -0.56 -17.18
C LYS A 114 10.57 0.47 -16.08
N ASP A 115 9.37 1.06 -16.03
CA ASP A 115 9.01 2.00 -14.97
C ASP A 115 8.82 1.30 -13.63
N HIS A 116 8.25 0.10 -13.62
CA HIS A 116 8.13 -0.73 -12.42
C HIS A 116 9.52 -1.02 -11.82
N GLU A 117 10.47 -1.48 -12.65
CA GLU A 117 11.83 -1.81 -12.23
C GLU A 117 12.61 -0.56 -11.79
N ARG A 118 12.41 0.58 -12.47
CA ARG A 118 13.02 1.88 -12.11
C ARG A 118 12.55 2.38 -10.75
N ILE A 119 11.26 2.25 -10.43
CA ILE A 119 10.66 2.75 -9.19
C ILE A 119 10.90 1.79 -8.02
N LEU A 120 10.64 0.49 -8.21
CA LEU A 120 10.69 -0.50 -7.13
C LEU A 120 12.00 -1.27 -7.04
N GLY A 121 12.79 -1.35 -8.11
CA GLY A 121 14.07 -2.07 -8.14
C GLY A 121 15.06 -1.66 -7.03
N PRO A 122 15.17 -0.37 -6.66
CA PRO A 122 15.99 0.05 -5.52
C PRO A 122 15.51 -0.52 -4.18
N PHE A 123 14.23 -0.86 -4.07
CA PHE A 123 13.55 -1.27 -2.84
C PHE A 123 13.36 -2.79 -2.76
N LYS A 124 14.47 -3.55 -2.82
CA LYS A 124 14.46 -5.02 -2.80
C LYS A 124 13.67 -5.63 -1.64
N ARG A 125 13.67 -4.97 -0.48
CA ARG A 125 12.87 -5.39 0.69
C ARG A 125 11.37 -5.33 0.41
N VAL A 126 10.93 -4.26 -0.26
CA VAL A 126 9.53 -4.06 -0.63
C VAL A 126 9.10 -5.11 -1.64
N LEU A 127 9.92 -5.36 -2.66
CA LEU A 127 9.68 -6.43 -3.63
C LEU A 127 9.53 -7.79 -2.95
N LYS A 128 10.46 -8.14 -2.05
CA LYS A 128 10.37 -9.38 -1.27
C LYS A 128 9.08 -9.44 -0.46
N TRP A 129 8.73 -8.36 0.21
CA TRP A 129 7.54 -8.31 1.06
C TRP A 129 6.24 -8.41 0.25
N LEU A 130 6.17 -7.81 -0.94
CA LEU A 130 5.06 -7.96 -1.86
C LEU A 130 4.92 -9.42 -2.31
N ASP A 131 6.02 -10.08 -2.64
CA ASP A 131 6.02 -11.50 -3.01
C ASP A 131 5.58 -12.38 -1.83
N ASP A 132 6.13 -12.16 -0.63
CA ASP A 132 5.72 -12.88 0.57
C ASP A 132 4.23 -12.69 0.86
N THR A 133 3.72 -11.47 0.69
CA THR A 133 2.30 -11.13 0.88
C THR A 133 1.41 -11.80 -0.17
N LYS A 134 1.79 -11.75 -1.45
CA LYS A 134 1.10 -12.45 -2.54
C LYS A 134 1.05 -13.95 -2.30
N ASN A 135 2.16 -14.56 -1.87
CA ASN A 135 2.24 -15.98 -1.55
C ASN A 135 1.36 -16.34 -0.35
N ALA A 136 1.41 -15.54 0.72
CA ALA A 136 0.55 -15.73 1.88
C ALA A 136 -0.94 -15.61 1.52
N MET A 137 -1.28 -14.69 0.62
CA MET A 137 -2.65 -14.48 0.14
C MET A 137 -3.06 -15.42 -0.99
N ALA A 138 -2.14 -16.18 -1.60
CA ALA A 138 -2.40 -16.98 -2.80
C ALA A 138 -3.57 -17.95 -2.62
N HIS A 139 -3.64 -18.60 -1.45
CA HIS A 139 -4.73 -19.52 -1.12
C HIS A 139 -6.10 -18.82 -0.95
N LEU A 140 -6.11 -17.53 -0.60
CA LEU A 140 -7.33 -16.70 -0.50
C LEU A 140 -7.71 -16.11 -1.85
N ILE A 141 -6.73 -15.67 -2.64
CA ILE A 141 -6.92 -15.14 -4.00
C ILE A 141 -7.53 -16.22 -4.90
N LEU A 142 -7.01 -17.45 -4.85
CA LEU A 142 -7.58 -18.59 -5.58
C LEU A 142 -9.01 -18.93 -5.15
N LYS A 143 -9.40 -18.58 -3.92
CA LYS A 143 -10.72 -18.90 -3.36
C LYS A 143 -11.78 -17.81 -3.62
N TYR A 144 -11.37 -16.55 -3.76
CA TYR A 144 -12.29 -15.41 -3.78
C TYR A 144 -12.13 -14.46 -4.98
N ILE A 145 -11.04 -14.58 -5.75
CA ILE A 145 -10.72 -13.72 -6.91
C ILE A 145 -10.51 -14.59 -8.16
N GLN A 146 -11.25 -15.69 -8.28
CA GLN A 146 -11.42 -16.33 -9.59
C GLN A 146 -12.43 -15.51 -10.39
N PRO A 147 -12.19 -15.23 -11.68
CA PRO A 147 -13.20 -14.60 -12.52
C PRO A 147 -14.46 -15.47 -12.50
N SER A 148 -15.61 -14.86 -12.26
CA SER A 148 -16.89 -15.54 -12.37
C SER A 148 -16.95 -16.22 -13.75
N PRO A 149 -17.32 -17.50 -13.84
CA PRO A 149 -17.46 -18.14 -15.15
C PRO A 149 -18.43 -17.33 -16.00
N LYS A 150 -17.99 -17.01 -17.23
CA LYS A 150 -18.79 -16.33 -18.25
C LYS A 150 -19.98 -17.17 -18.67
#